data_AF-A0AAD9X0M9-F1
#
_entry.id   AF-A0AAD9X0M9-F1
#
_cell.length_a   1.000
_cell.length_b   1.000
_cell.length_c   1.000
_cell.angle_alpha   90.00
_cell.angle_beta   90.00
_cell.angle_gamma   90.00
#
_symmetry.space_group_name_H-M   'P 1'
#
loop_
_entity.id
_entity.type
_entity.pdbx_description
1 polymer ?
#
loop_
_entity_poly.entity_id
_entity_poly.type
_entity_poly.pdbx_seq_one_letter_code
_entity_poly.pdbx_strand_id
1 'polypeptide(L)'
;MEEPQKKTPHVAILPSPGMGHLIPLIELAKRLVHHHDFSITFVIPTDGPPTKAQKSTLDSLPTAIDYVFLPPVDLKDLPEATKMETFIALTVARSIPSFRDAMKKLVATTRLVALVVDLFATDGFDVAKEFNVSPYVFYPSTAMALSLFLYLEELDRTVSCEYRDMTERVRIPGCVPIHGSELLDPLQDRKDEAYKWVRHHAKNYQLAEGIMVNSFMGLEVGALKSLQKEEPGKPLVYPVGPLVKMGSNSRTDGDDVCLKWLDDQPHSSVLFVSFGSGGTLSFNQITELAYGLEMSEQRFLWVVRTPDDKAANATYFNVHSDGDAFDFLPNGFLERTKGRGLVVPSWAPQAQVLSHGSTGGFLTHCGWNSVLESIVNGVPLIAWPLYAEQKMNAAMLTEDIQLALRPKQSENGFFGRDEIARVVTCLMEGEEGKSVRNRMKDLKNAAAKVLSGDGSSTKSLAEVAQKLKNKN
;
A
#
# COMPACT_ATOMS: atom_id res chain seq x y z
N MET A 1 33.51 37.69 -1.96
CA MET A 1 33.30 36.50 -1.12
C MET A 1 32.20 35.71 -1.79
N GLU A 2 32.55 34.62 -2.47
CA GLU A 2 31.55 33.64 -2.91
C GLU A 2 30.93 33.04 -1.65
N GLU A 3 29.59 33.02 -1.57
CA GLU A 3 28.90 32.28 -0.51
C GLU A 3 29.37 30.83 -0.53
N PRO A 4 29.73 30.22 0.61
CA PRO A 4 30.08 28.81 0.63
C PRO A 4 28.90 28.01 0.08
N GLN A 5 29.15 27.26 -1.01
CA GLN A 5 28.13 26.47 -1.69
C GLN A 5 27.47 25.53 -0.68
N LYS A 6 26.23 25.83 -0.28
CA LYS A 6 25.49 25.00 0.67
C LYS A 6 25.40 23.59 0.10
N LYS A 7 25.98 22.61 0.80
CA LYS A 7 25.84 21.20 0.43
C LYS A 7 24.35 20.85 0.32
N THR A 8 24.00 20.15 -0.75
CA THR A 8 22.66 19.60 -0.99
C THR A 8 22.19 18.85 0.26
N PRO A 9 21.03 19.19 0.84
CA PRO A 9 20.48 18.43 1.96
C PRO A 9 20.27 16.98 1.56
N HIS A 10 20.61 16.07 2.45
CA HIS A 10 20.53 14.63 2.24
C HIS A 10 19.52 14.00 3.18
N VAL A 11 18.72 13.06 2.68
CA VAL A 11 17.72 12.31 3.45
C VAL A 11 18.06 10.83 3.39
N ALA A 12 18.16 10.20 4.55
CA ALA A 12 18.19 8.74 4.64
C ALA A 12 16.75 8.22 4.72
N ILE A 13 16.45 7.15 3.98
CA ILE A 13 15.16 6.46 4.03
C ILE A 13 15.39 5.03 4.50
N LEU A 14 14.71 4.62 5.57
CA LEU A 14 14.72 3.27 6.11
C LEU A 14 13.36 2.61 5.83
N PRO A 15 13.20 1.90 4.69
CA PRO A 15 11.97 1.19 4.37
C PRO A 15 11.88 -0.12 5.15
N SER A 16 10.67 -0.50 5.56
CA SER A 16 10.38 -1.87 5.95
C SER A 16 10.45 -2.80 4.73
N PRO A 17 10.76 -4.10 4.90
CA PRO A 17 10.79 -5.06 3.80
C PRO A 17 9.45 -5.15 3.04
N GLY A 18 9.53 -5.25 1.71
CA GLY A 18 8.38 -5.45 0.83
C GLY A 18 8.15 -4.32 -0.18
N MET A 19 7.72 -4.68 -1.40
CA MET A 19 7.49 -3.70 -2.47
C MET A 19 6.36 -2.71 -2.14
N GLY A 20 5.38 -3.12 -1.32
CA GLY A 20 4.30 -2.25 -0.85
C GLY A 20 4.79 -1.06 0.00
N HIS A 21 5.93 -1.23 0.68
CA HIS A 21 6.61 -0.19 1.44
C HIS A 21 7.56 0.63 0.56
N LEU A 22 8.36 -0.06 -0.26
CA LEU A 22 9.43 0.55 -1.05
C LEU A 22 8.90 1.47 -2.15
N ILE A 23 7.88 1.06 -2.92
CA ILE A 23 7.36 1.84 -4.05
C ILE A 23 6.89 3.24 -3.63
N PRO A 24 5.99 3.41 -2.63
CA PRO A 24 5.50 4.75 -2.28
C PRO A 24 6.61 5.63 -1.67
N LEU A 25 7.59 5.06 -0.98
CA LEU A 25 8.79 5.80 -0.53
C LEU A 25 9.67 6.25 -1.70
N ILE A 26 9.81 5.42 -2.75
CA ILE A 26 10.49 5.82 -3.99
C ILE A 26 9.79 7.00 -4.65
N GLU A 27 8.45 7.00 -4.69
CA GLU A 27 7.70 8.12 -5.27
C GLU A 27 7.78 9.40 -4.43
N LEU A 28 7.83 9.28 -3.09
CA LEU A 28 8.18 10.40 -2.21
C LEU A 28 9.58 10.93 -2.51
N ALA A 29 10.56 10.03 -2.60
CA ALA A 29 11.96 10.35 -2.85
C ALA A 29 12.14 11.11 -4.17
N LYS A 30 11.52 10.62 -5.26
CA LYS A 30 11.53 11.29 -6.56
C LYS A 30 11.01 12.73 -6.48
N ARG A 31 9.96 12.99 -5.71
CA ARG A 31 9.43 14.36 -5.54
C ARG A 31 10.34 15.27 -4.74
N LEU A 32 10.93 14.76 -3.66
CA LEU A 32 11.91 15.52 -2.88
C LEU A 32 13.13 15.90 -3.72
N VAL A 33 13.65 14.98 -4.53
CA VAL A 33 14.74 15.26 -5.47
C VAL A 33 14.30 16.27 -6.54
N HIS A 34 13.20 15.99 -7.25
CA HIS A 34 12.83 16.73 -8.45
C HIS A 34 12.30 18.14 -8.17
N HIS A 35 11.60 18.35 -7.06
CA HIS A 35 10.96 19.63 -6.75
C HIS A 35 11.65 20.42 -5.64
N HIS A 36 12.54 19.77 -4.88
CA HIS A 36 13.11 20.37 -3.69
C HIS A 36 14.63 20.19 -3.55
N ASP A 37 15.34 19.73 -4.58
CA ASP A 37 16.81 19.67 -4.61
C ASP A 37 17.42 18.90 -3.42
N PHE A 38 16.83 17.75 -3.08
CA PHE A 38 17.42 16.81 -2.13
C PHE A 38 18.29 15.78 -2.85
N SER A 39 19.19 15.16 -2.09
CA SER A 39 19.77 13.86 -2.42
C SER A 39 19.30 12.83 -1.39
N ILE A 40 19.20 11.57 -1.79
CA ILE A 40 18.55 10.54 -0.98
C ILE A 40 19.37 9.26 -0.99
N THR A 41 19.44 8.57 0.15
CA THR A 41 19.94 7.20 0.22
C THR A 41 18.88 6.30 0.88
N PHE A 42 18.46 5.26 0.18
CA PHE A 42 17.71 4.16 0.79
C PHE A 42 18.66 3.22 1.54
N VAL A 43 18.42 2.98 2.82
CA VAL A 43 19.19 2.04 3.64
C VAL A 43 18.27 0.86 3.95
N ILE A 44 18.41 -0.23 3.20
CA ILE A 44 17.38 -1.26 3.06
C ILE A 44 17.72 -2.48 3.93
N PRO A 45 16.94 -2.78 4.98
CA PRO A 45 17.01 -4.03 5.73
C PRO A 45 16.61 -5.21 4.84
N THR A 46 17.23 -6.36 5.05
CA THR A 46 16.91 -7.58 4.29
C THR A 46 17.10 -8.81 5.16
N ASP A 47 16.36 -9.87 4.84
CA ASP A 47 16.46 -11.22 5.42
C ASP A 47 17.08 -12.22 4.41
N GLY A 48 17.42 -11.75 3.22
CA GLY A 48 17.98 -12.55 2.14
C GLY A 48 18.55 -11.72 0.98
N PRO A 49 18.88 -12.37 -0.15
CA PRO A 49 19.28 -11.65 -1.35
C PRO A 49 18.10 -10.84 -1.94
N PRO A 50 18.36 -9.64 -2.51
CA PRO A 50 17.29 -8.82 -3.08
C PRO A 50 16.64 -9.51 -4.27
N THR A 51 15.33 -9.35 -4.40
CA THR A 51 14.61 -9.89 -5.57
C THR A 51 15.00 -9.15 -6.85
N LYS A 52 14.86 -9.83 -8.01
CA LYS A 52 15.11 -9.21 -9.32
C LYS A 52 14.26 -7.95 -9.53
N ALA A 53 12.99 -7.98 -9.10
CA ALA A 53 12.07 -6.85 -9.21
C ALA A 53 12.50 -5.67 -8.34
N GLN A 54 12.92 -5.93 -7.10
CA GLN A 54 13.43 -4.90 -6.20
C GLN A 54 14.69 -4.26 -6.76
N LYS A 55 15.67 -5.07 -7.17
CA LYS A 55 16.92 -4.59 -7.74
C LYS A 55 16.71 -3.79 -9.03
N SER A 56 15.91 -4.31 -9.97
CA SER A 56 15.58 -3.59 -11.21
C SER A 56 14.87 -2.25 -10.95
N THR A 57 14.05 -2.18 -9.90
CA THR A 57 13.37 -0.92 -9.53
C THR A 57 14.38 0.10 -8.99
N LEU A 58 15.28 -0.33 -8.10
CA LEU A 58 16.30 0.52 -7.50
C LEU A 58 17.38 0.98 -8.52
N ASP A 59 17.84 0.08 -9.40
CA ASP A 59 18.82 0.40 -10.45
C ASP A 59 18.29 1.41 -11.49
N SER A 60 16.97 1.55 -11.59
CA SER A 60 16.32 2.50 -12.50
C SER A 60 16.16 3.91 -11.92
N LEU A 61 16.58 4.14 -10.67
CA LEU A 61 16.40 5.41 -9.99
C LEU A 61 17.35 6.50 -10.52
N PRO A 62 16.95 7.78 -10.45
CA PRO A 62 17.83 8.90 -10.78
C PRO A 62 19.11 8.89 -9.94
N THR A 63 20.22 9.42 -10.48
CA THR A 63 21.53 9.45 -9.82
C THR A 63 21.59 10.19 -8.48
N ALA A 64 20.59 11.03 -8.18
CA ALA A 64 20.47 11.70 -6.88
C ALA A 64 19.80 10.83 -5.79
N ILE A 65 19.34 9.63 -6.15
CA ILE A 65 18.74 8.64 -5.26
C ILE A 65 19.62 7.39 -5.30
N ASP A 66 20.40 7.20 -4.23
CA ASP A 66 21.24 6.03 -4.03
C ASP A 66 20.54 5.01 -3.13
N TYR A 67 21.08 3.80 -3.04
CA TYR A 67 20.60 2.78 -2.15
C TYR A 67 21.71 1.84 -1.68
N VAL A 68 21.54 1.29 -0.48
CA VAL A 68 22.42 0.27 0.09
C VAL A 68 21.58 -0.80 0.76
N PHE A 69 21.87 -2.07 0.45
CA PHE A 69 21.35 -3.20 1.19
C PHE A 69 22.20 -3.42 2.45
N LEU A 70 21.54 -3.53 3.59
CA LEU A 70 22.19 -3.93 4.83
C LEU A 70 22.55 -5.43 4.79
N PRO A 71 23.51 -5.90 5.61
CA PRO A 71 23.74 -7.33 5.79
C PRO A 71 22.45 -8.06 6.17
N PRO A 72 22.16 -9.22 5.57
CA PRO A 72 20.94 -9.96 5.84
C PRO A 72 20.90 -10.41 7.29
N VAL A 73 19.74 -10.28 7.93
CA VAL A 73 19.50 -10.79 9.28
C VAL A 73 19.07 -12.26 9.24
N ASP A 74 19.44 -13.01 10.26
CA ASP A 74 18.90 -14.36 10.45
C ASP A 74 17.52 -14.28 11.10
N LEU A 75 16.56 -15.05 10.59
CA LEU A 75 15.17 -15.16 11.09
C LEU A 75 14.74 -16.63 11.25
N LYS A 76 15.67 -17.58 11.15
CA LYS A 76 15.38 -19.03 11.23
C LYS A 76 14.95 -19.50 12.62
N ASP A 77 15.14 -18.68 13.63
CA ASP A 77 14.67 -18.91 15.00
C ASP A 77 13.16 -18.68 15.16
N LEU A 78 12.50 -18.08 14.17
CA LEU A 78 11.08 -17.76 14.24
C LEU A 78 10.19 -18.99 13.95
N PRO A 79 9.08 -19.17 14.70
CA PRO A 79 8.10 -20.20 14.40
C PRO A 79 7.50 -20.05 12.99
N GLU A 80 7.13 -21.16 12.35
CA GLU A 80 6.48 -21.17 11.03
C GLU A 80 5.18 -20.36 11.00
N ALA A 81 4.44 -20.33 12.12
CA ALA A 81 3.18 -19.58 12.24
C ALA A 81 3.36 -18.07 12.48
N THR A 82 4.60 -17.55 12.42
CA THR A 82 4.88 -16.13 12.66
C THR A 82 4.22 -15.26 11.57
N LYS A 83 3.48 -14.24 11.99
CA LYS A 83 2.82 -13.30 11.07
C LYS A 83 3.83 -12.39 10.38
N MET A 84 3.49 -11.96 9.17
CA MET A 84 4.38 -11.15 8.31
C MET A 84 4.79 -9.83 8.97
N GLU A 85 3.93 -9.21 9.76
CA GLU A 85 4.22 -7.96 10.46
C GLU A 85 5.34 -8.15 11.50
N THR A 86 5.36 -9.30 12.20
CA THR A 86 6.43 -9.66 13.13
C THR A 86 7.74 -9.89 12.38
N PHE A 87 7.71 -10.58 11.24
CA PHE A 87 8.88 -10.76 10.38
C PHE A 87 9.44 -9.41 9.89
N ILE A 88 8.58 -8.52 9.41
CA ILE A 88 8.94 -7.17 8.95
C ILE A 88 9.60 -6.38 10.09
N ALA A 89 8.95 -6.31 11.25
CA ALA A 89 9.45 -5.55 12.39
C ALA A 89 10.79 -6.10 12.90
N LEU A 90 10.91 -7.43 13.02
CA LEU A 90 12.17 -8.07 13.44
C LEU A 90 13.29 -7.89 12.41
N THR A 91 12.98 -7.88 11.12
CA THR A 91 13.98 -7.62 10.08
C THR A 91 14.60 -6.24 10.27
N VAL A 92 13.78 -5.22 10.54
CA VAL A 92 14.26 -3.88 10.83
C VAL A 92 15.01 -3.84 12.16
N ALA A 93 14.42 -4.36 13.25
CA ALA A 93 14.99 -4.33 14.59
C ALA A 93 16.38 -5.00 14.65
N ARG A 94 16.54 -6.16 14.02
CA ARG A 94 17.82 -6.89 13.95
C ARG A 94 18.84 -6.20 13.01
N SER A 95 18.38 -5.34 12.10
CA SER A 95 19.23 -4.56 11.20
C SER A 95 19.75 -3.25 11.81
N ILE A 96 19.23 -2.81 12.97
CA ILE A 96 19.59 -1.53 13.60
C ILE A 96 21.10 -1.34 13.82
N PRO A 97 21.90 -2.34 14.27
CA PRO A 97 23.35 -2.18 14.38
C PRO A 97 24.01 -1.82 13.04
N SER A 98 23.66 -2.53 11.97
CA SER A 98 24.16 -2.25 10.62
C SER A 98 23.65 -0.92 10.06
N PHE A 99 22.40 -0.56 10.37
CA PHE A 99 21.82 0.72 10.03
C PHE A 99 22.58 1.88 10.70
N ARG A 100 22.96 1.74 11.98
CA ARG A 100 23.79 2.72 12.70
C ARG A 100 25.13 2.96 11.99
N ASP A 101 25.79 1.90 11.53
CA ASP A 101 27.05 2.02 10.79
C ASP A 101 26.87 2.73 9.44
N ALA A 102 25.77 2.47 8.74
CA ALA A 102 25.42 3.17 7.51
C ALA A 102 25.14 4.66 7.76
N MET A 103 24.34 4.98 8.79
CA MET A 103 24.05 6.36 9.20
C MET A 103 25.31 7.13 9.56
N LYS A 104 26.24 6.52 10.30
CA LYS A 104 27.55 7.13 10.62
C LYS A 104 28.32 7.55 9.37
N LYS A 105 28.32 6.71 8.33
CA LYS A 105 28.96 7.03 7.04
C LYS A 105 28.24 8.17 6.32
N LEU A 106 26.91 8.15 6.29
CA LEU A 106 26.11 9.20 5.65
C LEU A 106 26.32 10.57 6.32
N VAL A 107 26.33 10.62 7.65
CA VAL A 107 26.62 11.86 8.41
C VAL A 107 28.02 12.40 8.11
N ALA A 108 29.02 11.52 7.96
CA ALA A 108 30.40 11.93 7.68
C ALA A 108 30.60 12.45 6.24
N THR A 109 29.77 12.03 5.29
CA THR A 109 29.98 12.27 3.85
C THR A 109 28.99 13.26 3.25
N THR A 110 27.81 13.40 3.85
CA THR A 110 26.70 14.21 3.34
C THR A 110 26.24 15.25 4.36
N ARG A 111 25.37 16.18 3.95
CA ARG A 111 24.60 17.01 4.88
C ARG A 111 23.30 16.29 5.22
N LEU A 112 23.37 15.26 6.05
CA LEU A 112 22.21 14.45 6.43
C LEU A 112 21.27 15.25 7.36
N VAL A 113 20.08 15.61 6.87
CA VAL A 113 19.12 16.46 7.59
C VAL A 113 17.95 15.69 8.19
N ALA A 114 17.61 14.52 7.64
CA ALA A 114 16.48 13.72 8.10
C ALA A 114 16.66 12.22 7.89
N LEU A 115 15.99 11.47 8.76
CA LEU A 115 15.66 10.07 8.58
C LEU A 115 14.15 9.96 8.34
N VAL A 116 13.75 9.39 7.21
CA VAL A 116 12.36 9.02 6.95
C VAL A 116 12.23 7.51 7.13
N VAL A 117 11.32 7.09 8.01
CA VAL A 117 10.96 5.69 8.24
C VAL A 117 9.52 5.46 7.78
N ASP A 118 9.13 4.22 7.52
CA ASP A 118 7.73 3.87 7.28
C ASP A 118 7.06 3.26 8.52
N LEU A 119 6.07 2.39 8.32
CA LEU A 119 5.17 1.90 9.36
C LEU A 119 5.86 1.16 10.52
N PHE A 120 6.86 0.33 10.20
CA PHE A 120 7.51 -0.62 11.12
C PHE A 120 9.00 -0.33 11.34
N ALA A 121 9.46 0.87 11.00
CA ALA A 121 10.88 1.23 11.07
C ALA A 121 11.21 2.31 12.11
N THR A 122 10.33 2.55 13.07
CA THR A 122 10.52 3.57 14.12
C THR A 122 11.73 3.32 15.02
N ASP A 123 12.24 2.09 15.07
CA ASP A 123 13.46 1.75 15.84
C ASP A 123 14.69 2.51 15.31
N GLY A 124 14.65 2.97 14.06
CA GLY A 124 15.65 3.88 13.50
C GLY A 124 15.69 5.25 14.18
N PHE A 125 14.67 5.65 14.95
CA PHE A 125 14.62 6.96 15.61
C PHE A 125 15.69 7.11 16.69
N ASP A 126 16.03 6.04 17.41
CA ASP A 126 17.11 6.09 18.39
C ASP A 126 18.45 6.40 17.71
N VAL A 127 18.70 5.78 16.54
CA VAL A 127 19.89 6.06 15.73
C VAL A 127 19.86 7.48 15.17
N ALA A 128 18.70 7.97 14.70
CA ALA A 128 18.58 9.36 14.24
C ALA A 128 18.92 10.36 15.36
N LYS A 129 18.45 10.08 16.58
CA LYS A 129 18.75 10.87 17.77
C LYS A 129 20.24 10.85 18.13
N GLU A 130 20.91 9.69 18.04
CA GLU A 130 22.37 9.56 18.25
C GLU A 130 23.18 10.54 17.37
N PHE A 131 22.70 10.80 16.15
CA PHE A 131 23.36 11.65 15.16
C PHE A 131 22.73 13.04 14.99
N ASN A 132 21.78 13.43 15.85
CA ASN A 132 21.03 14.70 15.75
C ASN A 132 20.35 14.91 14.38
N VAL A 133 19.81 13.84 13.81
CA VAL A 133 19.07 13.82 12.54
C VAL A 133 17.58 13.82 12.82
N SER A 134 16.79 14.60 12.07
CA SER A 134 15.36 14.72 12.32
C SER A 134 14.57 13.47 11.90
N PRO A 135 13.83 12.81 12.81
CA PRO A 135 13.01 11.64 12.50
C PRO A 135 11.65 12.04 11.92
N TYR A 136 11.29 11.46 10.77
CA TYR A 136 9.99 11.62 10.13
C TYR A 136 9.40 10.24 9.83
N VAL A 137 8.07 10.13 9.93
CA VAL A 137 7.34 8.96 9.41
C VAL A 137 6.77 9.33 8.05
N PHE A 138 6.90 8.42 7.08
CA PHE A 138 6.03 8.38 5.93
C PHE A 138 5.07 7.20 6.10
N TYR A 139 3.77 7.48 6.20
CA TYR A 139 2.72 6.51 6.43
C TYR A 139 2.08 6.11 5.08
N PRO A 140 2.42 4.94 4.50
CA PRO A 140 1.98 4.56 3.15
C PRO A 140 0.59 3.91 3.13
N SER A 141 -0.27 4.23 4.11
CA SER A 141 -1.65 3.76 4.20
C SER A 141 -2.62 4.94 4.43
N THR A 142 -3.88 4.66 4.78
CA THR A 142 -4.95 5.64 4.97
C THR A 142 -4.69 6.55 6.17
N ALA A 143 -5.25 7.76 6.12
CA ALA A 143 -5.34 8.62 7.29
C ALA A 143 -6.22 8.00 8.39
N MET A 144 -7.22 7.20 8.03
CA MET A 144 -8.00 6.40 8.97
C MET A 144 -7.14 5.41 9.76
N ALA A 145 -6.28 4.64 9.09
CA ALA A 145 -5.35 3.74 9.75
C ALA A 145 -4.31 4.49 10.60
N LEU A 146 -3.82 5.65 10.14
CA LEU A 146 -2.93 6.50 10.95
C LEU A 146 -3.64 7.01 12.22
N SER A 147 -4.91 7.44 12.10
CA SER A 147 -5.73 7.87 13.24
C SER A 147 -5.89 6.74 14.26
N LEU A 148 -6.11 5.51 13.79
CA LEU A 148 -6.12 4.34 14.65
C LEU A 148 -4.77 4.08 15.32
N PHE A 149 -3.65 4.16 14.59
CA PHE A 149 -2.31 4.00 15.18
C PHE A 149 -2.09 4.96 16.35
N LEU A 150 -2.40 6.25 16.16
CA LEU A 150 -2.23 7.26 17.23
C LEU A 150 -3.24 7.08 18.37
N TYR A 151 -4.39 6.46 18.11
CA TYR A 151 -5.43 6.17 19.11
C TYR A 151 -5.26 4.80 19.79
N LEU A 152 -4.35 3.94 19.30
CA LEU A 152 -4.29 2.53 19.65
C LEU A 152 -4.05 2.29 21.14
N GLU A 153 -3.22 3.12 21.79
CA GLU A 153 -2.96 3.00 23.23
C GLU A 153 -4.20 3.25 24.08
N GLU A 154 -5.01 4.23 23.70
CA GLU A 154 -6.26 4.54 24.39
C GLU A 154 -7.30 3.45 24.13
N LEU A 155 -7.36 2.92 22.90
CA LEU A 155 -8.21 1.80 22.55
C LEU A 155 -7.84 0.52 23.33
N ASP A 156 -6.55 0.20 23.44
CA ASP A 156 -6.03 -0.94 24.22
C ASP A 156 -6.37 -0.81 25.72
N ARG A 157 -6.26 0.40 26.26
CA ARG A 157 -6.55 0.70 27.67
C ARG A 157 -8.03 0.58 28.01
N THR A 158 -8.91 0.96 27.09
CA THR A 158 -10.36 1.06 27.32
C THR A 158 -11.12 -0.22 26.98
N VAL A 159 -10.58 -1.05 26.09
CA VAL A 159 -11.20 -2.32 25.68
C VAL A 159 -10.46 -3.48 26.32
N SER A 160 -11.20 -4.38 26.96
CA SER A 160 -10.64 -5.58 27.62
C SER A 160 -10.79 -6.87 26.82
N CYS A 161 -11.74 -6.95 25.89
CA CYS A 161 -11.95 -8.10 25.01
C CYS A 161 -11.13 -8.01 23.71
N GLU A 162 -11.17 -9.06 22.89
CA GLU A 162 -10.65 -8.97 21.52
C GLU A 162 -11.50 -7.99 20.71
N TYR A 163 -10.86 -7.17 19.87
CA TYR A 163 -11.59 -6.14 19.13
C TYR A 163 -12.68 -6.74 18.23
N ARG A 164 -12.42 -7.91 17.63
CA ARG A 164 -13.37 -8.64 16.79
C ARG A 164 -14.65 -9.07 17.52
N ASP A 165 -14.61 -9.16 18.85
CA ASP A 165 -15.72 -9.59 19.70
C ASP A 165 -16.51 -8.39 20.27
N MET A 166 -16.11 -7.15 19.95
CA MET A 166 -16.84 -5.96 20.39
C MET A 166 -18.23 -5.88 19.76
N THR A 167 -19.25 -5.67 20.59
CA THR A 167 -20.63 -5.45 20.12
C THR A 167 -20.82 -4.07 19.51
N GLU A 168 -20.15 -3.06 20.07
CA GLU A 168 -20.19 -1.69 19.58
C GLU A 168 -19.11 -1.46 18.52
N ARG A 169 -19.43 -0.63 17.52
CA ARG A 169 -18.46 -0.23 16.50
C ARG A 169 -17.33 0.60 17.13
N VAL A 170 -16.11 0.36 16.68
CA VAL A 170 -14.91 1.09 17.09
C VAL A 170 -14.97 2.52 16.54
N ARG A 171 -14.86 3.50 17.44
CA ARG A 171 -14.93 4.93 17.10
C ARG A 171 -13.53 5.52 16.99
N ILE A 172 -12.94 5.41 15.81
CA ILE A 172 -11.62 5.99 15.51
C ILE A 172 -11.78 7.52 15.35
N PRO A 173 -10.94 8.36 15.97
CA PRO A 173 -11.07 9.81 15.89
C PRO A 173 -11.15 10.34 14.45
N GLY A 174 -12.24 11.05 14.14
CA GLY A 174 -12.48 11.65 12.82
C GLY A 174 -12.97 10.69 11.73
N CYS A 175 -13.18 9.41 12.02
CA CYS A 175 -13.53 8.40 11.03
C CYS A 175 -14.96 7.88 11.23
N VAL A 176 -15.52 7.24 10.20
CA VAL A 176 -16.76 6.46 10.35
C VAL A 176 -16.53 5.30 11.31
N PRO A 177 -17.49 4.98 12.21
CA PRO A 177 -17.37 3.82 13.08
C PRO A 177 -17.37 2.51 12.27
N ILE A 178 -16.42 1.63 12.55
CA ILE A 178 -16.29 0.32 11.89
C ILE A 178 -16.36 -0.83 12.89
N HIS A 179 -16.72 -2.03 12.42
CA HIS A 179 -16.71 -3.22 13.28
C HIS A 179 -15.28 -3.59 13.66
N GLY A 180 -15.07 -4.14 14.87
CA GLY A 180 -13.72 -4.50 15.31
C GLY A 180 -13.06 -5.60 14.46
N SER A 181 -13.87 -6.43 13.79
CA SER A 181 -13.40 -7.42 12.80
C SER A 181 -12.88 -6.81 11.50
N GLU A 182 -13.12 -5.51 11.26
CA GLU A 182 -12.61 -4.75 10.12
C GLU A 182 -11.32 -3.98 10.48
N LEU A 183 -10.84 -4.06 11.72
CA LEU A 183 -9.51 -3.54 12.07
C LEU A 183 -8.39 -4.35 11.40
N LEU A 184 -7.16 -3.82 11.44
CA LEU A 184 -6.00 -4.47 10.86
C LEU A 184 -5.80 -5.90 11.39
N ASP A 185 -5.25 -6.78 10.56
CA ASP A 185 -5.00 -8.18 10.90
C ASP A 185 -4.21 -8.40 12.20
N PRO A 186 -3.14 -7.62 12.52
CA PRO A 186 -2.44 -7.77 13.80
C PRO A 186 -3.32 -7.45 15.01
N LEU A 187 -4.37 -6.64 14.86
CA LEU A 187 -5.31 -6.29 15.91
C LEU A 187 -6.40 -7.37 16.09
N GLN A 188 -6.45 -8.36 15.21
CA GLN A 188 -7.41 -9.45 15.31
C GLN A 188 -6.99 -10.50 16.36
N ASP A 189 -5.79 -10.46 16.93
CA ASP A 189 -5.38 -11.26 18.08
C ASP A 189 -4.44 -10.44 18.97
N ARG A 190 -4.98 -9.92 20.08
CA ARG A 190 -4.23 -9.03 20.98
C ARG A 190 -3.15 -9.74 21.79
N LYS A 191 -3.06 -11.08 21.72
CA LYS A 191 -2.03 -11.87 22.43
C LYS A 191 -0.82 -12.19 21.54
N ASP A 192 -1.00 -12.10 20.23
CA ASP A 192 0.04 -12.39 19.23
C ASP A 192 1.18 -11.34 19.26
N GLU A 193 2.38 -11.75 18.87
CA GLU A 193 3.54 -10.85 18.79
C GLU A 193 3.33 -9.72 17.78
N ALA A 194 2.58 -9.93 16.70
CA ALA A 194 2.30 -8.91 15.71
C ALA A 194 1.55 -7.71 16.31
N TYR A 195 0.62 -7.97 17.25
CA TYR A 195 -0.08 -6.91 17.97
C TYR A 195 0.89 -6.07 18.80
N LYS A 196 1.83 -6.72 19.49
CA LYS A 196 2.85 -6.06 20.32
C LYS A 196 3.77 -5.19 19.46
N TRP A 197 4.18 -5.67 18.28
CA TRP A 197 4.96 -4.89 17.32
C TRP A 197 4.19 -3.66 16.81
N VAL A 198 2.93 -3.82 16.41
CA VAL A 198 2.10 -2.68 15.97
C VAL A 198 1.99 -1.64 17.09
N ARG A 199 1.74 -2.05 18.33
CA ARG A 199 1.71 -1.14 19.47
C ARG A 199 3.04 -0.45 19.74
N HIS A 200 4.14 -1.20 19.67
CA HIS A 200 5.49 -0.66 19.83
C HIS A 200 5.76 0.48 18.84
N HIS A 201 5.50 0.25 17.55
CA HIS A 201 5.68 1.29 16.54
C HIS A 201 4.68 2.44 16.70
N ALA A 202 3.40 2.15 16.99
CA ALA A 202 2.37 3.16 17.21
C ALA A 202 2.74 4.14 18.35
N LYS A 203 3.30 3.64 19.46
CA LYS A 203 3.83 4.49 20.55
C LYS A 203 4.92 5.44 20.07
N ASN A 204 5.84 4.93 19.25
CA ASN A 204 6.99 5.69 18.79
C ASN A 204 6.65 6.77 17.76
N TYR A 205 5.44 6.80 17.20
CA TYR A 205 5.02 7.86 16.27
C TYR A 205 4.99 9.23 16.94
N GLN A 206 4.77 9.29 18.25
CA GLN A 206 4.83 10.53 19.02
C GLN A 206 6.23 11.15 19.05
N LEU A 207 7.28 10.38 18.72
CA LEU A 207 8.67 10.85 18.67
C LEU A 207 9.04 11.50 17.33
N ALA A 208 8.18 11.39 16.31
CA ALA A 208 8.45 11.96 15.00
C ALA A 208 8.32 13.50 15.01
N GLU A 209 9.21 14.21 14.33
CA GLU A 209 9.05 15.65 14.08
C GLU A 209 7.89 15.94 13.11
N GLY A 210 7.51 14.94 12.30
CA GLY A 210 6.38 15.02 11.39
C GLY A 210 6.00 13.68 10.78
N ILE A 211 4.74 13.54 10.43
CA ILE A 211 4.17 12.35 9.77
C ILE A 211 3.63 12.78 8.41
N MET A 212 4.24 12.31 7.34
CA MET A 212 3.73 12.45 5.98
C MET A 212 2.80 11.27 5.70
N VAL A 213 1.53 11.52 5.35
CA VAL A 213 0.57 10.46 5.01
C VAL A 213 0.31 10.45 3.51
N ASN A 214 0.30 9.26 2.89
CA ASN A 214 0.00 9.10 1.48
C ASN A 214 -1.51 9.19 1.20
N SER A 215 -2.10 10.32 1.55
CA SER A 215 -3.51 10.66 1.35
C SER A 215 -3.65 12.16 1.11
N PHE A 216 -4.86 12.64 0.86
CA PHE A 216 -5.16 14.06 0.64
C PHE A 216 -6.53 14.44 1.19
N MET A 217 -6.72 15.74 1.48
CA MET A 217 -7.90 16.26 2.19
C MET A 217 -9.22 15.88 1.51
N GLY A 218 -9.29 15.89 0.18
CA GLY A 218 -10.49 15.53 -0.57
C GLY A 218 -10.87 14.04 -0.50
N LEU A 219 -9.96 13.17 -0.05
CA LEU A 219 -10.19 11.72 0.07
C LEU A 219 -10.58 11.32 1.49
N GLU A 220 -9.96 11.89 2.53
CA GLU A 220 -10.20 11.52 3.94
C GLU A 220 -10.42 12.75 4.83
N VAL A 221 -11.45 13.56 4.53
CA VAL A 221 -11.70 14.85 5.18
C VAL A 221 -11.77 14.72 6.71
N GLY A 222 -12.53 13.75 7.23
CA GLY A 222 -12.76 13.59 8.66
C GLY A 222 -11.50 13.19 9.42
N ALA A 223 -10.82 12.13 8.95
CA ALA A 223 -9.61 11.60 9.57
C ALA A 223 -8.50 12.66 9.55
N LEU A 224 -8.26 13.32 8.40
CA LEU A 224 -7.22 14.32 8.26
C LEU A 224 -7.50 15.57 9.11
N LYS A 225 -8.75 16.04 9.18
CA LYS A 225 -9.11 17.15 10.09
C LYS A 225 -8.86 16.80 11.55
N SER A 226 -9.12 15.56 11.96
CA SER A 226 -8.86 15.10 13.33
C SER A 226 -7.36 14.98 13.62
N LEU A 227 -6.60 14.44 12.67
CA LEU A 227 -5.15 14.29 12.76
C LEU A 227 -4.42 15.63 12.81
N GLN A 228 -4.89 16.63 12.07
CA GLN A 228 -4.27 17.96 12.01
C GLN A 228 -4.66 18.90 13.15
N LYS A 229 -5.51 18.47 14.11
CA LYS A 229 -5.76 19.26 15.33
C LYS A 229 -4.47 19.38 16.13
N GLU A 230 -4.10 20.62 16.45
CA GLU A 230 -2.98 20.94 17.31
C GLU A 230 -3.25 20.49 18.75
N GLU A 231 -2.40 19.60 19.25
CA GLU A 231 -2.44 19.10 20.62
C GLU A 231 -0.99 19.02 21.13
N PRO A 232 -0.73 19.41 22.40
CA PRO A 232 0.63 19.35 22.95
C PRO A 232 1.22 17.94 22.85
N GLY A 233 2.40 17.82 22.24
CA GLY A 233 3.11 16.54 22.08
C GLY A 233 2.63 15.66 20.92
N LYS A 234 1.62 16.08 20.15
CA LYS A 234 1.19 15.37 18.95
C LYS A 234 2.03 15.79 17.74
N PRO A 235 2.55 14.85 16.94
CA PRO A 235 3.32 15.16 15.74
C PRO A 235 2.43 15.82 14.67
N LEU A 236 3.02 16.73 13.89
CA LEU A 236 2.33 17.37 12.77
C LEU A 236 2.10 16.35 11.64
N VAL A 237 0.89 16.36 11.08
CA VAL A 237 0.49 15.45 9.99
C VAL A 237 0.36 16.19 8.67
N TYR A 238 1.08 15.72 7.65
CA TYR A 238 1.17 16.30 6.32
C TYR A 238 0.57 15.34 5.28
N PRO A 239 -0.62 15.63 4.73
CA PRO A 239 -1.14 14.90 3.58
C PRO A 239 -0.31 15.27 2.35
N VAL A 240 0.44 14.31 1.82
CA VAL A 240 1.34 14.51 0.66
C VAL A 240 0.96 13.66 -0.55
N GLY A 241 -0.10 12.85 -0.45
CA GLY A 241 -0.56 11.94 -1.50
C GLY A 241 -1.44 12.60 -2.56
N PRO A 242 -1.83 11.84 -3.60
CA PRO A 242 -1.44 10.46 -3.85
C PRO A 242 -0.04 10.35 -4.47
N LEU A 243 0.81 9.52 -3.87
CA LEU A 243 2.13 9.14 -4.36
C LEU A 243 2.05 7.70 -4.87
N VAL A 244 1.95 7.55 -6.19
CA VAL A 244 1.85 6.26 -6.87
C VAL A 244 2.76 6.22 -8.09
N LYS A 245 3.14 5.02 -8.50
CA LYS A 245 3.87 4.82 -9.75
C LYS A 245 2.91 5.09 -10.92
N MET A 246 3.16 6.15 -11.67
CA MET A 246 2.43 6.41 -12.91
C MET A 246 2.91 5.44 -14.00
N GLY A 247 1.98 5.00 -14.87
CA GLY A 247 2.33 4.17 -16.03
C GLY A 247 3.37 4.87 -16.91
N SER A 248 4.47 4.17 -17.20
CA SER A 248 5.49 4.60 -18.16
C SER A 248 5.21 4.00 -19.53
N ASN A 249 5.52 4.73 -20.61
CA ASN A 249 5.40 4.22 -21.98
C ASN A 249 6.44 3.14 -22.34
N SER A 250 7.38 2.81 -21.45
CA SER A 250 8.33 1.73 -21.66
C SER A 250 7.64 0.37 -21.46
N ARG A 251 7.50 -0.39 -22.55
CA ARG A 251 6.94 -1.75 -22.55
C ARG A 251 8.06 -2.77 -22.35
N THR A 252 7.88 -3.71 -21.43
CA THR A 252 8.64 -4.97 -21.32
C THR A 252 7.82 -6.12 -21.92
N ASP A 253 8.45 -7.28 -22.18
CA ASP A 253 7.80 -8.40 -22.90
C ASP A 253 6.49 -8.88 -22.26
N GLY A 254 6.41 -8.91 -20.91
CA GLY A 254 5.19 -9.27 -20.18
C GLY A 254 4.12 -8.16 -20.20
N ASP A 255 4.53 -6.90 -20.30
CA ASP A 255 3.61 -5.78 -20.44
C ASP A 255 2.85 -5.87 -21.76
N ASP A 256 3.54 -6.34 -22.80
CA ASP A 256 3.06 -6.29 -24.16
C ASP A 256 1.85 -7.22 -24.41
N VAL A 257 1.78 -8.37 -23.72
CA VAL A 257 0.63 -9.30 -23.87
C VAL A 257 -0.65 -8.71 -23.29
N CYS A 258 -0.59 -8.22 -22.05
CA CYS A 258 -1.74 -7.60 -21.39
C CYS A 258 -2.21 -6.35 -22.15
N LEU A 259 -1.28 -5.48 -22.52
CA LEU A 259 -1.60 -4.20 -23.14
C LEU A 259 -2.12 -4.39 -24.57
N LYS A 260 -1.54 -5.28 -25.38
CA LYS A 260 -2.08 -5.60 -26.72
C LYS A 260 -3.50 -6.15 -26.66
N TRP A 261 -3.77 -7.05 -25.71
CA TRP A 261 -5.12 -7.58 -25.57
C TRP A 261 -6.13 -6.50 -25.16
N LEU A 262 -5.72 -5.56 -24.30
CA LEU A 262 -6.53 -4.41 -23.90
C LEU A 262 -6.76 -3.41 -25.05
N ASP A 263 -5.76 -3.21 -25.92
CA ASP A 263 -5.84 -2.35 -27.11
C ASP A 263 -7.01 -2.80 -28.04
N ASP A 264 -7.32 -4.10 -28.07
CA ASP A 264 -8.40 -4.69 -28.88
C ASP A 264 -9.80 -4.62 -28.20
N GLN A 265 -9.89 -4.13 -26.96
CA GLN A 265 -11.16 -4.08 -26.23
C GLN A 265 -11.86 -2.71 -26.32
N PRO A 266 -13.21 -2.66 -26.25
CA PRO A 266 -13.93 -1.39 -26.16
C PRO A 266 -13.54 -0.57 -24.92
N HIS A 267 -13.69 0.75 -25.02
CA HIS A 267 -13.42 1.68 -23.92
C HIS A 267 -14.26 1.35 -22.68
N SER A 268 -13.63 1.36 -21.50
CA SER A 268 -14.24 1.08 -20.19
C SER A 268 -15.05 -0.22 -20.12
N SER A 269 -14.65 -1.27 -20.84
CA SER A 269 -15.37 -2.54 -20.92
C SER A 269 -14.72 -3.70 -20.17
N VAL A 270 -13.48 -3.55 -19.70
CA VAL A 270 -12.71 -4.63 -19.06
C VAL A 270 -12.66 -4.46 -17.55
N LEU A 271 -13.02 -5.51 -16.80
CA LEU A 271 -12.72 -5.63 -15.39
C LEU A 271 -11.28 -6.14 -15.19
N PHE A 272 -10.42 -5.33 -14.57
CA PHE A 272 -9.13 -5.81 -14.09
C PHE A 272 -9.32 -6.54 -12.76
N VAL A 273 -8.72 -7.72 -12.59
CA VAL A 273 -8.82 -8.55 -11.38
C VAL A 273 -7.42 -8.86 -10.88
N SER A 274 -7.04 -8.33 -9.71
CA SER A 274 -5.72 -8.56 -9.12
C SER A 274 -5.72 -8.38 -7.60
N PHE A 275 -5.09 -9.34 -6.92
CA PHE A 275 -4.95 -9.39 -5.46
C PHE A 275 -3.56 -8.93 -4.98
N GLY A 276 -2.84 -8.19 -5.82
CA GLY A 276 -1.53 -7.63 -5.50
C GLY A 276 -0.39 -8.64 -5.55
N SER A 277 0.76 -8.25 -4.98
CA SER A 277 1.95 -9.11 -4.92
C SER A 277 1.82 -10.24 -3.90
N GLY A 278 1.15 -9.95 -2.78
CA GLY A 278 1.03 -10.85 -1.62
C GLY A 278 -0.20 -11.77 -1.62
N GLY A 279 -1.30 -11.34 -2.25
CA GLY A 279 -2.60 -11.97 -2.07
C GLY A 279 -2.74 -13.35 -2.71
N THR A 280 -3.25 -14.30 -1.95
CA THR A 280 -3.58 -15.66 -2.39
C THR A 280 -5.02 -16.01 -2.02
N LEU A 281 -5.64 -16.86 -2.82
CA LEU A 281 -6.97 -17.40 -2.58
C LEU A 281 -6.87 -18.93 -2.48
N SER A 282 -7.78 -19.55 -1.74
CA SER A 282 -7.92 -21.01 -1.72
C SER A 282 -8.36 -21.54 -3.08
N PHE A 283 -8.11 -22.82 -3.34
CA PHE A 283 -8.52 -23.47 -4.60
C PHE A 283 -10.03 -23.30 -4.86
N ASN A 284 -10.84 -23.51 -3.82
CA ASN A 284 -12.29 -23.36 -3.89
C ASN A 284 -12.71 -21.93 -4.21
N GLN A 285 -12.05 -20.92 -3.63
CA GLN A 285 -12.39 -19.52 -3.89
C GLN A 285 -11.95 -19.06 -5.29
N ILE A 286 -10.83 -19.56 -5.81
CA ILE A 286 -10.42 -19.37 -7.21
C ILE A 286 -11.46 -19.98 -8.16
N THR A 287 -11.96 -21.17 -7.83
CA THR A 287 -13.01 -21.85 -8.61
C THR A 287 -14.29 -21.01 -8.68
N GLU A 288 -14.77 -20.49 -7.55
CA GLU A 288 -15.95 -19.61 -7.53
C GLU A 288 -15.71 -18.30 -8.28
N LEU A 289 -14.50 -17.71 -8.18
CA LEU A 289 -14.15 -16.50 -8.93
C LEU A 289 -14.13 -16.75 -10.44
N ALA A 290 -13.54 -17.86 -10.90
CA ALA A 290 -13.52 -18.23 -12.31
C ALA A 290 -14.95 -18.37 -12.85
N TYR A 291 -15.80 -19.14 -12.17
CA TYR A 291 -17.20 -19.29 -12.59
C TYR A 291 -17.98 -17.98 -12.53
N GLY A 292 -17.78 -17.15 -11.49
CA GLY A 292 -18.45 -15.85 -11.38
C GLY A 292 -18.06 -14.88 -12.49
N LEU A 293 -16.78 -14.85 -12.88
CA LEU A 293 -16.30 -14.07 -14.02
C LEU A 293 -16.91 -14.58 -15.33
N GLU A 294 -16.92 -15.90 -15.55
CA GLU A 294 -17.54 -16.53 -16.73
C GLU A 294 -19.04 -16.18 -16.84
N MET A 295 -19.78 -16.32 -15.72
CA MET A 295 -21.21 -16.07 -15.64
C MET A 295 -21.60 -14.59 -15.76
N SER A 296 -20.68 -13.67 -15.44
CA SER A 296 -20.95 -12.23 -15.59
C SER A 296 -21.03 -11.77 -17.05
N GLU A 297 -20.51 -12.58 -17.98
CA GLU A 297 -20.35 -12.25 -19.41
C GLU A 297 -19.53 -10.97 -19.69
N GLN A 298 -18.96 -10.34 -18.66
CA GLN A 298 -18.11 -9.17 -18.78
C GLN A 298 -16.72 -9.56 -19.28
N ARG A 299 -16.04 -8.59 -19.92
CA ARG A 299 -14.63 -8.77 -20.27
C ARG A 299 -13.77 -8.64 -19.03
N PHE A 300 -12.74 -9.45 -18.90
CA PHE A 300 -11.85 -9.40 -17.75
C PHE A 300 -10.38 -9.66 -18.10
N LEU A 301 -9.49 -8.99 -17.37
CA LEU A 301 -8.07 -9.32 -17.31
C LEU A 301 -7.76 -9.75 -15.89
N TRP A 302 -7.41 -11.02 -15.68
CA TRP A 302 -7.20 -11.61 -14.36
C TRP A 302 -5.75 -12.04 -14.16
N VAL A 303 -5.10 -11.43 -13.16
CA VAL A 303 -3.80 -11.88 -12.67
C VAL A 303 -4.01 -13.00 -11.67
N VAL A 304 -3.57 -14.20 -12.03
CA VAL A 304 -3.78 -15.40 -11.23
C VAL A 304 -2.49 -15.85 -10.55
N ARG A 305 -2.62 -16.38 -9.35
CA ARG A 305 -1.53 -16.97 -8.56
C ARG A 305 -1.96 -18.35 -8.12
N THR A 306 -0.97 -19.23 -7.92
CA THR A 306 -1.20 -20.57 -7.38
C THR A 306 -1.97 -20.48 -6.06
N PRO A 307 -3.03 -21.28 -5.87
CA PRO A 307 -3.84 -21.23 -4.67
C PRO A 307 -3.05 -21.62 -3.43
N ASP A 308 -3.46 -21.07 -2.28
CA ASP A 308 -3.02 -21.50 -0.96
C ASP A 308 -4.23 -21.58 -0.03
N ASP A 309 -4.45 -22.76 0.54
CA ASP A 309 -5.62 -23.04 1.38
C ASP A 309 -5.40 -22.64 2.86
N LYS A 310 -4.18 -22.25 3.24
CA LYS A 310 -3.81 -21.95 4.63
C LYS A 310 -3.60 -20.46 4.89
N ALA A 311 -3.04 -19.73 3.95
CA ALA A 311 -2.70 -18.31 4.13
C ALA A 311 -3.18 -17.45 2.94
N ALA A 312 -3.80 -16.32 3.26
CA ALA A 312 -4.27 -15.33 2.28
C ALA A 312 -3.15 -14.40 1.75
N ASN A 313 -1.94 -14.54 2.31
CA ASN A 313 -0.74 -13.80 1.95
C ASN A 313 0.46 -14.72 1.66
N ALA A 314 0.20 -15.96 1.22
CA ALA A 314 1.19 -17.04 1.17
C ALA A 314 2.38 -16.77 0.23
N THR A 315 2.21 -15.90 -0.76
CA THR A 315 3.30 -15.54 -1.69
C THR A 315 4.45 -14.78 -1.05
N TYR A 316 4.29 -14.23 0.16
CA TYR A 316 5.43 -13.72 0.92
C TYR A 316 6.33 -14.83 1.47
N PHE A 317 5.80 -16.05 1.62
CA PHE A 317 6.49 -17.19 2.21
C PHE A 317 6.98 -18.20 1.17
N ASN A 318 6.29 -18.33 0.03
CA ASN A 318 6.62 -19.29 -1.02
C ASN A 318 6.86 -18.61 -2.38
N VAL A 319 8.11 -18.60 -2.84
CA VAL A 319 8.54 -17.96 -4.12
C VAL A 319 8.54 -18.96 -5.29
N HIS A 320 8.28 -20.25 -5.05
CA HIS A 320 8.39 -21.30 -6.06
C HIS A 320 7.03 -21.97 -6.31
N SER A 321 6.56 -21.89 -7.56
CA SER A 321 5.59 -22.85 -8.09
C SER A 321 6.11 -23.39 -9.42
N ASP A 322 6.65 -24.61 -9.40
CA ASP A 322 7.19 -25.33 -10.57
C ASP A 322 6.10 -26.10 -11.36
N GLY A 323 4.82 -25.73 -11.22
CA GLY A 323 3.67 -26.33 -11.93
C GLY A 323 3.15 -25.47 -13.09
N ASP A 324 2.28 -26.03 -13.94
CA ASP A 324 1.58 -25.23 -14.95
C ASP A 324 0.73 -24.18 -14.22
N ALA A 325 0.89 -22.92 -14.63
CA ALA A 325 0.36 -21.75 -13.94
C ALA A 325 -1.17 -21.66 -13.97
N PHE A 326 -1.85 -22.57 -14.67
CA PHE A 326 -3.30 -22.58 -14.86
C PHE A 326 -3.98 -23.90 -14.46
N ASP A 327 -3.25 -24.91 -13.99
CA ASP A 327 -3.80 -26.26 -13.68
C ASP A 327 -4.92 -26.25 -12.63
N PHE A 328 -4.96 -25.21 -11.81
CA PHE A 328 -5.96 -25.06 -10.75
C PHE A 328 -7.24 -24.33 -11.21
N LEU A 329 -7.31 -23.89 -12.47
CA LEU A 329 -8.52 -23.31 -13.03
C LEU A 329 -9.52 -24.40 -13.42
N PRO A 330 -10.84 -24.11 -13.42
CA PRO A 330 -11.83 -25.09 -13.84
C PRO A 330 -11.58 -25.59 -15.27
N ASN A 331 -11.74 -26.90 -15.49
CA ASN A 331 -11.51 -27.54 -16.79
C ASN A 331 -12.21 -26.78 -17.93
N GLY A 332 -11.44 -26.40 -18.96
CA GLY A 332 -11.94 -25.68 -20.13
C GLY A 332 -12.28 -24.20 -19.92
N PHE A 333 -12.02 -23.62 -18.74
CA PHE A 333 -12.33 -22.21 -18.45
C PHE A 333 -11.67 -21.24 -19.44
N LEU A 334 -10.39 -21.44 -19.76
CA LEU A 334 -9.66 -20.58 -20.72
C LEU A 334 -10.29 -20.61 -22.11
N GLU A 335 -10.72 -21.79 -22.59
CA GLU A 335 -11.39 -21.92 -23.88
C GLU A 335 -12.80 -21.33 -23.86
N ARG A 336 -13.58 -21.54 -22.80
CA ARG A 336 -14.93 -20.98 -22.65
C ARG A 336 -14.93 -19.46 -22.51
N THR A 337 -13.84 -18.86 -22.06
CA THR A 337 -13.71 -17.39 -21.88
C THR A 337 -12.86 -16.74 -22.96
N LYS A 338 -12.39 -17.50 -23.95
CA LYS A 338 -11.59 -16.98 -25.06
C LYS A 338 -12.30 -15.83 -25.78
N GLY A 339 -11.56 -14.73 -25.98
CA GLY A 339 -12.06 -13.52 -26.63
C GLY A 339 -12.75 -12.51 -25.70
N ARG A 340 -13.12 -12.91 -24.46
CA ARG A 340 -13.64 -11.99 -23.41
C ARG A 340 -12.77 -11.93 -22.16
N GLY A 341 -12.06 -13.02 -21.85
CA GLY A 341 -11.16 -13.12 -20.71
C GLY A 341 -9.71 -13.25 -21.17
N LEU A 342 -8.80 -12.58 -20.48
CA LEU A 342 -7.37 -12.86 -20.50
C LEU A 342 -6.93 -13.21 -19.07
N VAL A 343 -6.28 -14.36 -18.92
CA VAL A 343 -5.68 -14.78 -17.64
C VAL A 343 -4.16 -14.74 -17.78
N VAL A 344 -3.48 -14.09 -16.84
CA VAL A 344 -2.03 -13.99 -16.83
C VAL A 344 -1.46 -14.47 -15.49
N PRO A 345 -0.36 -15.22 -15.49
CA PRO A 345 0.18 -15.78 -14.26
C PRO A 345 1.06 -14.76 -13.55
N SER A 346 0.97 -14.73 -12.22
CA SER A 346 1.84 -14.04 -11.28
C SER A 346 1.89 -12.51 -11.33
N TRP A 347 1.89 -11.87 -12.49
CA TRP A 347 2.09 -10.43 -12.58
C TRP A 347 1.51 -9.81 -13.86
N ALA A 348 1.06 -8.56 -13.74
CA ALA A 348 0.70 -7.68 -14.85
C ALA A 348 1.17 -6.25 -14.54
N PRO A 349 1.40 -5.40 -15.55
CA PRO A 349 1.75 -3.99 -15.36
C PRO A 349 0.56 -3.18 -14.85
N GLN A 350 0.24 -3.31 -13.56
CA GLN A 350 -0.97 -2.76 -12.95
C GLN A 350 -1.15 -1.26 -13.23
N ALA A 351 -0.09 -0.45 -13.11
CA ALA A 351 -0.15 0.98 -13.39
C ALA A 351 -0.58 1.27 -14.85
N GLN A 352 -0.03 0.52 -15.83
CA GLN A 352 -0.40 0.67 -17.23
C GLN A 352 -1.82 0.13 -17.51
N VAL A 353 -2.18 -1.03 -16.95
CA VAL A 353 -3.53 -1.61 -17.08
C VAL A 353 -4.60 -0.65 -16.53
N LEU A 354 -4.40 -0.08 -15.34
CA LEU A 354 -5.34 0.87 -14.74
C LEU A 354 -5.43 2.18 -15.53
N SER A 355 -4.34 2.61 -16.17
CA SER A 355 -4.35 3.80 -17.03
C SER A 355 -4.96 3.58 -18.42
N HIS A 356 -5.18 2.31 -18.80
CA HIS A 356 -5.66 1.94 -20.13
C HIS A 356 -7.14 2.31 -20.31
N GLY A 357 -7.50 2.92 -21.45
CA GLY A 357 -8.86 3.39 -21.72
C GLY A 357 -9.92 2.27 -21.71
N SER A 358 -9.54 1.04 -22.06
CA SER A 358 -10.42 -0.13 -22.03
C SER A 358 -10.77 -0.62 -20.61
N THR A 359 -10.00 -0.23 -19.60
CA THR A 359 -10.25 -0.64 -18.21
C THR A 359 -11.47 0.09 -17.65
N GLY A 360 -12.50 -0.67 -17.29
CA GLY A 360 -13.78 -0.20 -16.80
C GLY A 360 -14.02 -0.47 -15.32
N GLY A 361 -13.23 -1.31 -14.67
CA GLY A 361 -13.35 -1.59 -13.24
C GLY A 361 -12.14 -2.33 -12.71
N PHE A 362 -12.00 -2.36 -11.38
CA PHE A 362 -10.91 -3.07 -10.71
C PHE A 362 -11.42 -3.86 -9.51
N LEU A 363 -11.42 -5.19 -9.60
CA LEU A 363 -11.56 -6.08 -8.46
C LEU A 363 -10.21 -6.19 -7.76
N THR A 364 -10.14 -5.63 -6.55
CA THR A 364 -8.90 -5.42 -5.82
C THR A 364 -8.96 -5.89 -4.38
N HIS A 365 -7.81 -6.38 -3.91
CA HIS A 365 -7.55 -6.64 -2.50
C HIS A 365 -7.56 -5.40 -1.58
N CYS A 366 -7.73 -4.18 -2.10
CA CYS A 366 -7.80 -2.95 -1.30
C CYS A 366 -6.49 -2.56 -0.59
N GLY A 367 -5.34 -3.09 -1.03
CA GLY A 367 -4.05 -2.55 -0.61
C GLY A 367 -3.91 -1.09 -1.03
N TRP A 368 -3.45 -0.22 -0.14
CA TRP A 368 -3.61 1.23 -0.32
C TRP A 368 -2.96 1.78 -1.60
N ASN A 369 -1.78 1.28 -1.98
CA ASN A 369 -1.14 1.64 -3.26
C ASN A 369 -2.05 1.34 -4.46
N SER A 370 -2.71 0.17 -4.48
CA SER A 370 -3.61 -0.23 -5.57
C SER A 370 -4.88 0.63 -5.61
N VAL A 371 -5.39 1.02 -4.44
CA VAL A 371 -6.54 1.94 -4.33
C VAL A 371 -6.17 3.31 -4.88
N LEU A 372 -5.03 3.87 -4.50
CA LEU A 372 -4.56 5.16 -5.00
C LEU A 372 -4.29 5.13 -6.52
N GLU A 373 -3.71 4.04 -7.04
CA GLU A 373 -3.52 3.84 -8.49
C GLU A 373 -4.86 3.83 -9.23
N SER A 374 -5.89 3.22 -8.64
CA SER A 374 -7.24 3.24 -9.21
C SER A 374 -7.85 4.64 -9.19
N ILE A 375 -7.67 5.38 -8.08
CA ILE A 375 -8.18 6.75 -7.92
C ILE A 375 -7.55 7.69 -8.95
N VAL A 376 -6.23 7.69 -9.12
CA VAL A 376 -5.56 8.58 -10.07
C VAL A 376 -5.92 8.27 -11.52
N ASN A 377 -6.36 7.04 -11.81
CA ASN A 377 -6.82 6.64 -13.14
C ASN A 377 -8.35 6.77 -13.32
N GLY A 378 -9.12 6.89 -12.24
CA GLY A 378 -10.57 7.01 -12.28
C GLY A 378 -11.30 5.68 -12.48
N VAL A 379 -10.69 4.57 -12.06
CA VAL A 379 -11.23 3.22 -12.24
C VAL A 379 -12.03 2.81 -10.98
N PRO A 380 -13.32 2.48 -11.09
CA PRO A 380 -14.16 2.13 -9.94
C PRO A 380 -13.84 0.71 -9.42
N LEU A 381 -14.15 0.44 -8.15
CA LEU A 381 -13.63 -0.73 -7.44
C LEU A 381 -14.70 -1.79 -7.11
N ILE A 382 -14.29 -3.06 -7.13
CA ILE A 382 -14.89 -4.13 -6.32
C ILE A 382 -13.89 -4.44 -5.20
N ALA A 383 -14.29 -4.20 -3.95
CA ALA A 383 -13.46 -4.37 -2.77
C ALA A 383 -13.49 -5.82 -2.28
N TRP A 384 -12.33 -6.48 -2.28
CA TRP A 384 -12.15 -7.86 -1.82
C TRP A 384 -10.94 -7.97 -0.89
N PRO A 385 -11.02 -7.47 0.35
CA PRO A 385 -9.87 -7.44 1.26
C PRO A 385 -9.39 -8.84 1.65
N LEU A 386 -8.08 -9.01 1.81
CA LEU A 386 -7.45 -10.28 2.17
C LEU A 386 -6.65 -10.19 3.48
N TYR A 387 -5.73 -9.22 3.60
CA TYR A 387 -4.80 -9.15 4.73
C TYR A 387 -4.42 -7.71 5.14
N ALA A 388 -3.54 -7.57 6.15
CA ALA A 388 -3.05 -6.28 6.66
C ALA A 388 -4.20 -5.35 7.09
N GLU A 389 -4.27 -4.12 6.59
CA GLU A 389 -5.35 -3.17 6.85
C GLU A 389 -6.46 -3.17 5.78
N GLN A 390 -6.44 -4.13 4.86
CA GLN A 390 -7.31 -4.09 3.68
C GLN A 390 -8.80 -4.11 4.03
N LYS A 391 -9.20 -4.80 5.10
CA LYS A 391 -10.60 -4.80 5.57
C LYS A 391 -11.04 -3.41 5.99
N MET A 392 -10.18 -2.69 6.72
CA MET A 392 -10.40 -1.29 7.09
C MET A 392 -10.51 -0.40 5.86
N ASN A 393 -9.60 -0.57 4.88
CA ASN A 393 -9.65 0.17 3.63
C ASN A 393 -10.96 -0.13 2.88
N ALA A 394 -11.38 -1.39 2.80
CA ALA A 394 -12.63 -1.81 2.17
C ALA A 394 -13.84 -1.18 2.85
N ALA A 395 -13.92 -1.23 4.19
CA ALA A 395 -14.99 -0.61 4.97
C ALA A 395 -15.08 0.91 4.71
N MET A 396 -13.93 1.61 4.71
CA MET A 396 -13.89 3.04 4.35
C MET A 396 -14.38 3.27 2.91
N LEU A 397 -13.88 2.49 1.94
CA LEU A 397 -14.23 2.62 0.53
C LEU A 397 -15.71 2.36 0.25
N THR A 398 -16.37 1.52 1.04
CA THR A 398 -17.76 1.10 0.81
C THR A 398 -18.76 1.87 1.67
N GLU A 399 -18.41 2.17 2.93
CA GLU A 399 -19.32 2.80 3.90
C GLU A 399 -19.16 4.32 4.01
N ASP A 400 -17.93 4.85 3.85
CA ASP A 400 -17.66 6.29 4.00
C ASP A 400 -17.71 7.01 2.64
N ILE A 401 -16.80 6.64 1.73
CA ILE A 401 -16.57 7.39 0.48
C ILE A 401 -17.27 6.78 -0.74
N GLN A 402 -17.88 5.60 -0.59
CA GLN A 402 -18.72 4.93 -1.60
C GLN A 402 -18.06 4.78 -2.99
N LEU A 403 -16.78 4.45 -3.01
CA LEU A 403 -15.95 4.25 -4.21
C LEU A 403 -15.84 2.79 -4.66
N ALA A 404 -16.41 1.87 -3.89
CA ALA A 404 -16.33 0.44 -4.17
C ALA A 404 -17.67 -0.25 -3.92
N LEU A 405 -17.93 -1.30 -4.69
CA LEU A 405 -18.90 -2.34 -4.33
C LEU A 405 -18.18 -3.44 -3.54
N ARG A 406 -18.85 -4.08 -2.59
CA ARG A 406 -18.29 -5.20 -1.83
C ARG A 406 -19.19 -6.43 -2.00
N PRO A 407 -18.65 -7.57 -2.47
CA PRO A 407 -19.44 -8.79 -2.52
C PRO A 407 -19.78 -9.25 -1.10
N LYS A 408 -20.94 -9.90 -0.95
CA LYS A 408 -21.37 -10.49 0.33
C LYS A 408 -20.77 -11.88 0.48
N GLN A 409 -20.17 -12.15 1.64
CA GLN A 409 -19.76 -13.52 1.99
C GLN A 409 -20.98 -14.34 2.38
N SER A 410 -20.95 -15.61 1.98
CA SER A 410 -21.86 -16.63 2.52
C SER A 410 -21.51 -16.96 3.97
N GLU A 411 -22.41 -17.67 4.67
CA GLU A 411 -22.19 -18.11 6.06
C GLU A 411 -20.92 -18.96 6.24
N ASN A 412 -20.47 -19.63 5.16
CA ASN A 412 -19.26 -20.44 5.16
C ASN A 412 -17.98 -19.62 4.85
N GLY A 413 -18.06 -18.28 4.80
CA GLY A 413 -16.94 -17.37 4.55
C GLY A 413 -16.51 -17.25 3.08
N PHE A 414 -17.17 -17.98 2.16
CA PHE A 414 -16.88 -17.92 0.72
C PHE A 414 -17.71 -16.85 0.01
N PHE A 415 -17.11 -16.25 -1.01
CA PHE A 415 -17.84 -15.49 -2.01
C PHE A 415 -18.29 -16.45 -3.12
N GLY A 416 -19.60 -16.70 -3.21
CA GLY A 416 -20.16 -17.60 -4.22
C GLY A 416 -20.18 -16.98 -5.62
N ARG A 417 -20.06 -17.82 -6.66
CA ARG A 417 -20.05 -17.40 -8.07
C ARG A 417 -21.21 -16.49 -8.48
N ASP A 418 -22.41 -16.72 -7.94
CA ASP A 418 -23.59 -15.90 -8.24
C ASP A 418 -23.44 -14.47 -7.72
N GLU A 419 -22.90 -14.32 -6.50
CA GLU A 419 -22.63 -13.01 -5.91
C GLU A 419 -21.50 -12.30 -6.66
N ILE A 420 -20.47 -13.04 -7.08
CA ILE A 420 -19.37 -12.51 -7.90
C ILE A 420 -19.91 -12.02 -9.24
N ALA A 421 -20.68 -12.84 -9.97
CA ALA A 421 -21.28 -12.46 -11.24
C ALA A 421 -22.19 -11.22 -11.07
N ARG A 422 -22.99 -11.19 -10.01
CA ARG A 422 -23.87 -10.06 -9.68
C ARG A 422 -23.08 -8.77 -9.44
N VAL A 423 -22.04 -8.79 -8.60
CA VAL A 423 -21.28 -7.57 -8.27
C VAL A 423 -20.45 -7.08 -9.47
N VAL A 424 -19.91 -8.00 -10.28
CA VAL A 424 -19.21 -7.66 -11.52
C VAL A 424 -20.15 -6.98 -12.51
N THR A 425 -21.31 -7.58 -12.77
CA THR A 425 -22.33 -6.99 -13.65
C THR A 425 -22.83 -5.64 -13.11
N CYS A 426 -23.04 -5.53 -11.79
CA CYS A 426 -23.47 -4.29 -11.15
C CYS A 426 -22.45 -3.15 -11.32
N LEU A 427 -21.15 -3.42 -11.17
CA LEU A 427 -20.11 -2.41 -11.37
C LEU A 427 -20.00 -1.97 -12.84
N MET A 428 -20.03 -2.94 -13.76
CA MET A 428 -19.73 -2.71 -15.16
C MET A 428 -20.91 -2.04 -15.89
N GLU A 429 -22.15 -2.44 -15.60
CA GLU A 429 -23.34 -2.03 -16.37
C GLU A 429 -24.44 -1.41 -15.50
N GLY A 430 -24.46 -1.70 -14.20
CA GLY A 430 -25.53 -1.30 -13.28
C GLY A 430 -25.52 0.19 -12.88
N GLU A 431 -26.67 0.68 -12.40
CA GLU A 431 -26.82 2.07 -11.91
C GLU A 431 -25.93 2.37 -10.70
N GLU A 432 -25.75 1.39 -9.81
CA GLU A 432 -24.83 1.53 -8.68
C GLU A 432 -23.38 1.70 -9.18
N GLY A 433 -22.97 0.90 -10.18
CA GLY A 433 -21.68 1.03 -10.85
C GLY A 433 -21.48 2.38 -11.52
N LYS A 434 -22.50 2.94 -12.18
CA LYS A 434 -22.46 4.31 -12.73
C LYS A 434 -22.24 5.36 -11.65
N SER A 435 -22.93 5.22 -10.51
CA SER A 435 -22.77 6.13 -9.36
C SER A 435 -21.35 6.08 -8.79
N VAL A 436 -20.82 4.88 -8.58
CA VAL A 436 -19.43 4.67 -8.12
C VAL A 436 -18.43 5.26 -9.12
N ARG A 437 -18.62 5.05 -10.42
CA ARG A 437 -17.77 5.58 -11.50
C ARG A 437 -17.76 7.11 -11.55
N ASN A 438 -18.91 7.75 -11.33
CA ASN A 438 -19.01 9.21 -11.26
C ASN A 438 -18.22 9.76 -10.06
N ARG A 439 -18.41 9.19 -8.86
CA ARG A 439 -17.62 9.59 -7.68
C ARG A 439 -16.12 9.37 -7.87
N MET A 440 -15.75 8.25 -8.49
CA MET A 440 -14.36 7.95 -8.81
C MET A 440 -13.75 8.98 -9.78
N LYS A 441 -14.52 9.45 -10.78
CA LYS A 441 -14.10 10.53 -11.69
C LYS A 441 -13.89 11.85 -10.97
N ASP A 442 -14.79 12.22 -10.05
CA ASP A 442 -14.65 13.44 -9.25
C ASP A 442 -13.38 13.38 -8.39
N LEU A 443 -13.13 12.22 -7.78
CA LEU A 443 -11.95 12.01 -6.96
C LEU A 443 -10.66 11.97 -7.77
N LYS A 444 -10.66 11.40 -8.99
CA LYS A 444 -9.54 11.51 -9.95
C LYS A 444 -9.16 12.97 -10.19
N ASN A 445 -10.15 13.83 -10.43
CA ASN A 445 -9.92 15.25 -10.66
C ASN A 445 -9.38 15.94 -9.40
N ALA A 446 -9.90 15.58 -8.22
CA ALA A 446 -9.39 16.09 -6.95
C ALA A 446 -7.94 15.65 -6.70
N ALA A 447 -7.60 14.39 -6.96
CA ALA A 447 -6.25 13.84 -6.88
C ALA A 447 -5.28 14.59 -7.80
N ALA A 448 -5.66 14.87 -9.05
CA ALA A 448 -4.84 15.67 -9.96
C ALA A 448 -4.65 17.12 -9.45
N LYS A 449 -5.72 17.73 -8.91
CA LYS A 449 -5.68 19.11 -8.39
C LYS A 449 -4.74 19.25 -7.20
N VAL A 450 -4.74 18.33 -6.25
CA VAL A 450 -3.89 18.43 -5.04
C VAL A 450 -2.39 18.26 -5.34
N LEU A 451 -2.04 17.67 -6.49
CA LEU A 451 -0.67 17.52 -6.97
C LEU A 451 -0.23 18.59 -7.98
N SER A 452 -1.12 19.51 -8.37
CA SER A 452 -0.76 20.65 -9.21
C SER A 452 0.26 21.56 -8.50
N GLY A 453 0.87 22.51 -9.22
CA GLY A 453 1.88 23.42 -8.65
C GLY A 453 1.39 24.17 -7.39
N ASP A 454 0.11 24.52 -7.35
CA ASP A 454 -0.55 25.16 -6.21
C ASP A 454 -1.39 24.21 -5.34
N GLY A 455 -1.32 22.92 -5.62
CA GLY A 455 -2.09 21.88 -4.95
C GLY A 455 -1.73 21.72 -3.48
N SER A 456 -2.69 21.28 -2.66
CA SER A 456 -2.49 21.16 -1.22
C SER A 456 -1.41 20.15 -0.85
N SER A 457 -1.33 19.01 -1.55
CA SER A 457 -0.32 17.99 -1.26
C SER A 457 1.08 18.45 -1.65
N THR A 458 1.20 19.17 -2.77
CA THR A 458 2.45 19.84 -3.19
C THR A 458 2.91 20.85 -2.15
N LYS A 459 1.99 21.68 -1.64
CA LYS A 459 2.28 22.66 -0.58
C LYS A 459 2.66 22.00 0.74
N SER A 460 1.96 20.95 1.16
CA SER A 460 2.31 20.16 2.37
C SER A 460 3.73 19.60 2.27
N LEU A 461 4.11 19.01 1.13
CA LEU A 461 5.46 18.49 0.94
C LEU A 461 6.51 19.61 0.91
N ALA A 462 6.19 20.75 0.29
CA ALA A 462 7.07 21.92 0.27
C ALA A 462 7.32 22.47 1.68
N GLU A 463 6.30 22.46 2.56
CA GLU A 463 6.46 22.84 3.96
C GLU A 463 7.45 21.91 4.69
N VAL A 464 7.30 20.59 4.53
CA VAL A 464 8.24 19.61 5.09
C VAL A 464 9.65 19.86 4.54
N ALA A 465 9.80 19.97 3.22
CA ALA A 465 11.06 20.23 2.56
C ALA A 465 11.74 21.52 3.08
N GLN A 466 10.97 22.58 3.31
CA GLN A 466 11.51 23.84 3.82
C GLN A 466 11.98 23.71 5.28
N LYS A 467 11.24 22.98 6.13
CA LYS A 467 11.68 22.66 7.50
C LYS A 467 13.00 21.89 7.49
N LEU A 468 13.12 20.90 6.62
CA LEU A 468 14.34 20.10 6.48
C LEU A 468 15.53 20.91 5.94
N LYS A 469 15.32 21.82 4.98
CA LYS A 469 16.38 22.69 4.45
C LYS A 469 16.96 23.65 5.48
N ASN A 470 16.15 24.04 6.47
CA ASN A 470 16.53 24.96 7.54
C ASN A 470 17.27 24.29 8.71
N LYS A 471 17.36 22.95 8.74
CA LYS A 471 18.20 22.23 9.70
C LYS A 471 19.67 22.43 9.33
N ASN A 472 20.48 22.84 10.31
CA ASN A 472 21.91 23.07 10.13
C ASN A 472 22.70 21.76 10.16
#